data_AF-A0A1A8SB73-F1
#
_entry.id   AF-A0A1A8SB73-F1
#
_cell.length_a   1.000
_cell.length_b   1.000
_cell.length_c   1.000
_cell.angle_alpha   90.00
_cell.angle_beta   90.00
_cell.angle_gamma   90.00
#
_symmetry.space_group_name_H-M   'P 1'
#
loop_
_entity.id
_entity.type
_entity.pdbx_description
1 polymer ?
#
loop_
_entity_poly.entity_id
_entity_poly.type
_entity_poly.pdbx_seq_one_letter_code
_entity_poly.pdbx_strand_id
1 'polypeptide(L)'
;MERDAEAKIYHECFRSRHHHSFTAADPSLGSLVLSVCLEEEENRLRVILRMKECSLHGTFSVSLFPNMPSAVELAKMLCDKVTVSKFDVVSYLKAPDLIRTFDEHRVSSNFKFGVIYQKEGQLTEEDILSNNEESEEFKDFLMILGETVQLQGFTGFRGGLDVCHGQTGSEAVFT
;
A
#
# COMPACT_ATOMS: atom_id res chain seq x y z
N MET A 1 -2.52 5.80 -11.59
CA MET A 1 -3.01 5.04 -10.43
C MET A 1 -2.67 5.84 -9.19
N GLU A 2 -3.69 6.34 -8.48
CA GLU A 2 -3.50 6.84 -7.10
C GLU A 2 -3.13 5.65 -6.23
N ARG A 3 -1.84 5.32 -6.24
CA ARG A 3 -1.25 4.48 -5.22
C ARG A 3 -1.25 5.31 -3.94
N ASP A 4 -1.49 4.67 -2.82
CA ASP A 4 -1.19 5.25 -1.51
C ASP A 4 0.31 5.55 -1.48
N ALA A 5 0.68 6.75 -1.93
CA ALA A 5 2.07 7.17 -2.04
C ALA A 5 2.69 7.27 -0.65
N GLU A 6 1.87 7.47 0.38
CA GLU A 6 2.30 7.57 1.77
C GLU A 6 2.81 6.24 2.31
N ALA A 7 2.22 5.12 1.87
CA ALA A 7 2.65 3.77 2.23
C ALA A 7 4.11 3.46 1.88
N LYS A 8 4.71 4.19 0.93
CA LYS A 8 6.12 4.00 0.52
C LYS A 8 7.09 4.98 1.17
N ILE A 9 6.61 6.01 1.86
CA ILE A 9 7.46 7.06 2.43
C ILE A 9 8.50 6.49 3.39
N TYR A 10 8.12 5.50 4.21
CA TYR A 10 9.09 4.87 5.11
C TYR A 10 10.20 4.16 4.33
N HIS A 11 9.86 3.41 3.29
CA HIS A 11 10.84 2.75 2.43
C HIS A 11 11.78 3.75 1.77
N GLU A 12 11.22 4.79 1.15
CA GLU A 12 11.96 5.69 0.28
C GLU A 12 12.82 6.67 1.09
N CYS A 13 12.32 7.16 2.23
CA CYS A 13 12.99 8.20 3.00
C CYS A 13 13.81 7.69 4.19
N PHE A 14 13.53 6.50 4.73
CA PHE A 14 14.18 6.01 5.96
C PHE A 14 15.23 4.91 5.69
N ARG A 15 15.14 4.18 4.56
CA ARG A 15 15.99 3.01 4.29
C ARG A 15 17.49 3.31 4.31
N SER A 16 17.90 4.47 3.80
CA SER A 16 19.32 4.86 3.65
C SER A 16 19.75 5.93 4.66
N ARG A 17 18.89 6.27 5.63
CA ARG A 17 19.13 7.36 6.56
C ARG A 17 19.05 6.87 8.01
N HIS A 18 19.82 7.51 8.88
CA HIS A 18 19.70 7.26 10.32
C HIS A 18 18.32 7.73 10.80
N HIS A 19 17.59 6.81 11.41
CA HIS A 19 16.26 7.07 11.95
C HIS A 19 16.05 6.29 13.24
N HIS A 20 15.11 6.77 14.05
CA HIS A 20 14.66 6.09 15.24
C HIS A 20 13.16 5.84 15.16
N SER A 21 12.78 4.65 15.62
CA SER A 21 11.38 4.30 15.82
C SER A 21 11.09 4.20 17.31
N PHE A 22 9.87 4.58 17.68
CA PHE A 22 9.41 4.57 19.05
C PHE A 22 8.02 3.98 19.13
N THR A 23 7.66 3.47 20.31
CA THR A 23 6.33 2.91 20.58
C THR A 23 5.75 3.48 21.86
N ALA A 24 4.43 3.59 21.90
CA ALA A 24 3.68 3.89 23.10
C ALA A 24 2.30 3.23 23.04
N ALA A 25 1.64 3.10 24.19
CA ALA A 25 0.23 2.72 24.25
C ALA A 25 -0.55 3.92 24.78
N ASP A 26 -1.34 4.55 23.91
CA ASP A 26 -2.24 5.64 24.28
C ASP A 26 -3.59 5.07 24.74
N PRO A 27 -4.14 5.50 25.89
CA PRO A 27 -5.42 5.00 26.38
C PRO A 27 -6.60 5.23 25.43
N SER A 28 -6.53 6.26 24.59
CA SER A 28 -7.60 6.67 23.67
C SER A 28 -7.34 6.25 22.23
N LEU A 29 -6.09 6.31 21.77
CA LEU A 29 -5.71 6.02 20.37
C LEU A 29 -5.16 4.60 20.17
N GLY A 30 -4.90 3.87 21.26
CA GLY A 30 -4.32 2.52 21.24
C GLY A 30 -2.82 2.54 20.99
N SER A 31 -2.32 1.51 20.31
CA SER A 31 -0.89 1.37 20.01
C SER A 31 -0.41 2.45 19.04
N LEU A 32 0.65 3.15 19.41
CA LEU A 32 1.32 4.17 18.61
C LEU A 32 2.69 3.66 18.17
N VAL A 33 3.03 3.85 16.89
CA VAL A 33 4.39 3.66 16.37
C VAL A 33 4.84 4.94 15.70
N LEU A 34 5.82 5.60 16.28
CA LEU A 34 6.43 6.81 15.73
C LEU A 34 7.73 6.43 15.00
N SER A 35 8.00 7.04 13.86
CA SER A 35 9.30 6.98 13.21
C SER A 35 9.78 8.38 12.87
N VAL A 36 11.03 8.68 13.22
CA VAL A 36 11.64 9.99 13.05
C VAL A 36 12.96 9.83 12.30
N CYS A 37 13.11 10.55 11.20
CA CYS A 37 14.31 10.60 10.39
C CYS A 37 14.80 12.05 10.31
N LEU A 38 16.09 12.28 10.54
CA LEU A 38 16.73 13.56 10.26
C LEU A 38 17.16 13.58 8.80
N GLU A 39 16.67 14.55 8.05
CA GLU A 39 17.09 14.87 6.68
C GLU A 39 18.12 16.01 6.79
N GLU A 40 19.41 15.65 6.89
CA GLU A 40 20.49 16.59 7.21
C GLU A 40 20.67 17.68 6.13
N GLU A 41 20.55 17.30 4.86
CA GLU A 41 20.71 18.22 3.72
C GLU A 41 19.63 19.31 3.71
N GLU A 42 18.40 18.94 4.03
CA GLU A 42 17.25 19.84 4.07
C GLU A 42 17.02 20.47 5.45
N ASN A 43 17.80 20.08 6.46
CA ASN A 43 17.68 20.45 7.86
C ASN A 43 16.23 20.27 8.40
N ARG A 44 15.64 19.10 8.13
CA ARG A 44 14.24 18.77 8.47
C ARG A 44 14.13 17.43 9.20
N LEU A 45 13.12 17.32 10.05
CA LEU A 45 12.67 16.08 10.65
C LEU A 45 11.48 15.55 9.87
N ARG A 46 11.63 14.36 9.29
CA ARG A 46 10.50 13.61 8.73
C ARG A 46 9.94 12.68 9.80
N VAL A 47 8.63 12.77 10.00
CA VAL A 47 7.93 12.05 11.07
C VAL A 47 6.76 11.28 10.50
N ILE A 48 6.62 10.02 10.90
CA ILE A 48 5.46 9.17 10.62
C ILE A 48 4.91 8.68 11.95
N LEU A 49 3.67 9.03 12.27
CA LEU A 49 2.94 8.53 13.43
C LEU A 49 1.86 7.55 12.96
N ARG A 50 2.04 6.28 13.30
CA ARG A 50 1.09 5.20 12.98
C ARG A 50 0.18 4.95 14.16
N MET A 51 -1.11 4.96 13.90
CA MET A 51 -2.20 4.65 14.83
C MET A 51 -2.98 3.46 14.30
N LYS A 52 -3.93 2.96 15.09
CA LYS A 52 -4.75 1.81 14.72
C LYS A 52 -5.51 1.99 13.39
N GLU A 53 -6.02 3.19 13.13
CA GLU A 53 -6.94 3.45 12.01
C GLU A 53 -6.28 4.22 10.86
N CYS A 54 -5.16 4.90 11.10
CA CYS A 54 -4.46 5.70 10.10
C CYS A 54 -3.00 5.94 10.45
N SER A 55 -2.24 6.43 9.47
CA SER A 55 -0.90 6.99 9.65
C SER A 55 -0.94 8.48 9.35
N LEU A 56 -0.24 9.29 10.13
CA LEU A 56 -0.04 10.72 9.88
C LEU A 56 1.41 10.99 9.55
N HIS A 57 1.63 11.79 8.51
CA HIS A 57 2.94 12.12 7.99
C HIS A 57 3.19 13.62 8.14
N GLY A 58 4.40 14.00 8.53
CA GLY A 58 4.79 15.40 8.57
C GLY A 58 6.28 15.61 8.38
N THR A 59 6.61 16.85 8.01
CA THR A 59 7.99 17.32 7.93
C THR A 59 8.09 18.63 8.70
N PHE A 60 9.06 18.72 9.60
CA PHE A 60 9.27 19.89 10.45
C PHE A 60 10.68 20.41 10.24
N SER A 61 10.84 21.70 9.97
CA SER A 61 12.18 22.30 9.96
C SER A 61 12.79 22.21 11.35
N VAL A 62 14.05 21.79 11.44
CA VAL A 62 14.77 21.72 12.74
C VAL A 62 14.85 23.10 13.38
N SER A 63 14.88 24.17 12.57
CA SER A 63 14.91 25.56 13.03
C SER A 63 13.64 26.01 13.77
N LEU A 64 12.55 25.23 13.74
CA LEU A 64 11.35 25.50 14.53
C LEU A 64 11.56 25.24 16.03
N PHE A 65 12.62 24.51 16.39
CA PHE A 65 12.84 24.06 17.74
C PHE A 65 14.10 24.69 18.33
N PRO A 66 14.03 25.22 19.58
CA PRO A 66 15.23 25.73 20.26
C PRO A 66 16.22 24.61 20.58
N ASN A 67 15.74 23.38 20.76
CA ASN A 67 16.49 22.15 20.97
C ASN A 67 15.82 21.01 20.19
N MET A 68 16.50 19.88 20.00
CA MET A 68 15.88 18.73 19.32
C MET A 68 14.60 18.27 20.05
N PRO A 69 13.46 18.19 19.35
CA PRO A 69 12.18 17.84 19.96
C PRO A 69 12.16 16.37 20.35
N SER A 70 11.44 16.09 21.44
CA SER A 70 11.15 14.74 21.90
C SER A 70 10.14 14.03 21.00
N ALA A 71 10.10 12.70 21.09
CA ALA A 71 9.09 11.89 20.42
C ALA A 71 7.65 12.28 20.80
N VAL A 72 7.42 12.71 22.04
CA VAL A 72 6.10 13.18 22.52
C VAL A 72 5.72 14.50 21.85
N GLU A 73 6.64 15.45 21.76
CA GLU A 73 6.39 16.74 21.10
C GLU A 73 6.09 16.52 19.61
N LEU A 74 6.91 15.73 18.90
CA LEU A 74 6.68 15.42 17.49
C LEU A 74 5.35 14.69 17.24
N ALA A 75 4.99 13.72 18.09
CA ALA A 75 3.70 13.03 17.98
C ALA A 75 2.52 13.98 18.18
N LYS A 76 2.59 14.88 19.17
CA LYS A 76 1.55 15.88 19.45
C LYS A 76 1.42 16.94 18.34
N MET A 77 2.52 17.27 17.66
CA MET A 77 2.48 18.16 16.50
C MET A 77 1.73 17.54 15.31
N LEU A 78 1.77 16.21 15.16
CA LEU A 78 0.96 15.51 14.15
C LEU A 78 -0.47 15.27 14.62
N CYS A 79 -0.66 14.97 15.90
CA CYS A 79 -1.96 14.64 16.47
C CYS A 79 -2.07 15.16 17.91
N ASP A 80 -2.80 16.27 18.09
CA ASP A 80 -3.02 16.91 19.39
C ASP A 80 -3.78 16.03 20.41
N LYS A 81 -4.46 14.98 19.93
CA LYS A 81 -5.14 13.97 20.76
C LYS A 81 -4.19 12.99 21.45
N VAL A 82 -2.90 12.97 21.11
CA VAL A 82 -1.93 12.08 21.77
C VAL A 82 -1.75 12.50 23.23
N THR A 83 -2.06 11.59 24.15
CA THR A 83 -2.06 11.85 25.60
C THR A 83 -0.87 11.25 26.34
N VAL A 84 -0.11 10.36 25.70
CA VAL A 84 1.06 9.71 26.32
C VAL A 84 2.11 10.73 26.77
N SER A 85 2.72 10.47 27.92
CA SER A 85 3.80 11.27 28.48
C SER A 85 5.20 10.80 28.06
N LYS A 86 5.30 9.61 27.45
CA LYS A 86 6.55 8.99 27.05
C LYS A 86 6.35 8.05 25.85
N PHE A 87 7.39 7.95 25.04
CA PHE A 87 7.59 6.92 24.04
C PHE A 87 8.84 6.11 24.38
N ASP A 88 8.80 4.80 24.16
CA ASP A 88 9.95 3.91 24.32
C ASP A 88 10.64 3.66 22.99
N VAL A 89 11.98 3.66 22.99
CA VAL A 89 12.78 3.42 21.79
C VAL A 89 12.65 1.97 21.36
N VAL A 90 12.41 1.76 20.06
CA VAL A 90 12.42 0.41 19.47
C VAL A 90 13.87 -0.01 19.23
N SER A 91 14.35 -0.96 20.05
CA SER A 91 15.73 -1.48 19.99
C SER A 91 15.87 -2.78 19.19
N TYR A 92 14.79 -3.27 18.59
CA TYR A 92 14.81 -4.53 17.84
C TYR A 92 15.43 -4.34 16.44
N LEU A 93 16.48 -5.11 16.15
CA LEU A 93 17.28 -4.97 14.93
C LEU A 93 16.46 -5.08 13.62
N LYS A 94 15.44 -5.95 13.58
CA LYS A 94 14.58 -6.12 12.40
C LYS A 94 13.33 -5.24 12.39
N ALA A 95 13.22 -4.29 13.33
CA ALA A 95 12.07 -3.39 13.39
C ALA A 95 11.86 -2.59 12.10
N PRO A 96 12.90 -2.05 11.42
CA PRO A 96 12.68 -1.32 10.16
C PRO A 96 12.02 -2.18 9.07
N ASP A 97 12.40 -3.45 8.94
CA ASP A 97 11.77 -4.36 7.98
C ASP A 97 10.30 -4.63 8.33
N LEU A 98 9.99 -4.84 9.61
CA LEU A 98 8.61 -5.06 10.06
C LEU A 98 7.73 -3.81 9.85
N ILE A 99 8.27 -2.62 10.15
CA ILE A 99 7.58 -1.35 9.96
C ILE A 99 7.34 -1.08 8.47
N ARG A 100 8.33 -1.33 7.60
CA ARG A 100 8.15 -1.23 6.15
C ARG A 100 7.05 -2.17 5.67
N THR A 101 7.11 -3.44 6.06
CA THR A 101 6.09 -4.42 5.65
C THR A 101 4.71 -4.05 6.16
N PHE A 102 4.62 -3.47 7.36
CA PHE A 102 3.38 -2.91 7.88
C PHE A 102 2.89 -1.73 7.02
N ASP A 103 3.71 -0.77 6.63
CA ASP A 103 3.22 0.36 5.81
C ASP A 103 2.78 -0.09 4.42
N GLU A 104 3.56 -0.96 3.80
CA GLU A 104 3.31 -1.43 2.44
C GLU A 104 2.23 -2.52 2.35
N HIS A 105 1.64 -2.97 3.47
CA HIS A 105 0.71 -4.11 3.47
C HIS A 105 -0.54 -3.90 2.59
N ARG A 106 -0.94 -2.65 2.37
CA ARG A 106 -2.09 -2.28 1.52
C ARG A 106 -1.70 -2.07 0.06
N VAL A 107 -0.40 -2.03 -0.25
CA VAL A 107 0.10 -1.82 -1.60
C VAL A 107 0.10 -3.16 -2.32
N SER A 108 -0.98 -3.48 -3.02
CA SER A 108 -0.99 -4.61 -3.95
C SER A 108 -0.31 -4.21 -5.25
N SER A 109 0.71 -4.97 -5.66
CA SER A 109 1.26 -4.90 -7.02
C SER A 109 0.38 -5.64 -8.04
N ASN A 110 -0.52 -6.49 -7.55
CA ASN A 110 -1.28 -7.43 -8.35
C ASN A 110 -2.74 -6.99 -8.38
N PHE A 111 -3.30 -6.91 -9.58
CA PHE A 111 -4.68 -6.52 -9.82
C PHE A 111 -5.38 -7.56 -10.69
N LYS A 112 -6.69 -7.66 -10.52
CA LYS A 112 -7.55 -8.45 -11.39
C LYS A 112 -8.77 -7.62 -11.74
N PHE A 113 -9.12 -7.62 -13.01
CA PHE A 113 -10.28 -6.91 -13.53
C PHE A 113 -11.13 -7.91 -14.30
N GLY A 114 -12.45 -7.87 -14.05
CA GLY A 114 -13.39 -8.59 -14.89
C GLY A 114 -13.61 -7.82 -16.18
N VAL A 115 -13.53 -8.50 -17.31
CA VAL A 115 -13.94 -7.96 -18.62
C VAL A 115 -15.21 -8.66 -19.02
N ILE A 116 -16.24 -7.90 -19.36
CA ILE A 116 -17.57 -8.41 -19.70
C ILE A 116 -17.97 -7.82 -21.05
N TYR A 117 -18.42 -8.68 -21.96
CA TYR A 117 -18.94 -8.29 -23.27
C TYR A 117 -20.47 -8.21 -23.22
N GLN A 118 -21.04 -7.05 -23.53
CA GLN A 118 -22.50 -6.84 -23.58
C GLN A 118 -22.93 -6.54 -25.01
N LYS A 119 -23.80 -7.40 -25.56
CA LYS A 119 -24.39 -7.24 -26.90
C LYS A 119 -25.60 -6.31 -26.83
N GLU A 120 -25.98 -5.75 -27.97
CA GLU A 120 -27.18 -4.93 -28.09
C GLU A 120 -28.42 -5.69 -27.60
N GLY A 121 -29.24 -5.02 -26.78
CA GLY A 121 -30.48 -5.59 -26.24
C GLY A 121 -30.32 -6.53 -25.04
N GLN A 122 -29.09 -6.88 -24.61
CA GLN A 122 -28.89 -7.63 -23.36
C GLN A 122 -29.09 -6.70 -22.15
N LEU A 123 -29.99 -7.08 -21.23
CA LEU A 123 -30.39 -6.24 -20.08
C LEU A 123 -30.25 -6.95 -18.74
N THR A 124 -30.04 -8.27 -18.72
CA THR A 124 -29.89 -9.05 -17.49
C THR A 124 -28.46 -9.58 -17.34
N GLU A 125 -28.03 -9.83 -16.11
CA GLU A 125 -26.72 -10.45 -15.82
C GLU A 125 -26.58 -11.81 -16.50
N GLU A 126 -27.65 -12.63 -16.48
CA GLU A 126 -27.67 -13.95 -17.13
C GLU A 126 -27.47 -13.85 -18.64
N ASP A 127 -28.14 -12.90 -19.32
CA ASP A 127 -27.97 -12.69 -20.75
C ASP A 127 -26.53 -12.33 -21.09
N ILE A 128 -25.92 -11.44 -20.29
CA ILE A 128 -24.56 -10.95 -20.54
C ILE A 128 -23.51 -12.03 -20.24
N LEU A 129 -23.64 -12.76 -19.14
CA LEU A 129 -22.68 -13.78 -18.72
C LEU A 129 -22.79 -15.09 -19.53
N SER A 130 -23.90 -15.31 -20.24
CA SER A 130 -24.10 -16.48 -21.09
C SER A 130 -23.52 -16.34 -22.51
N ASN A 131 -22.87 -15.21 -22.81
CA ASN A 131 -22.20 -15.00 -24.10
C ASN A 131 -21.13 -16.06 -24.37
N ASN A 132 -21.22 -16.69 -25.54
CA ASN A 132 -20.32 -17.75 -26.03
C ASN A 132 -19.65 -17.40 -27.38
N GLU A 133 -19.85 -16.16 -27.83
CA GLU A 133 -19.29 -15.63 -29.08
C GLU A 133 -18.68 -14.25 -28.80
N GLU A 134 -17.57 -13.99 -29.47
CA GLU A 134 -16.81 -12.74 -29.40
C GLU A 134 -16.89 -12.04 -30.75
N SER A 135 -17.12 -10.73 -30.78
CA SER A 135 -16.98 -9.96 -32.02
C SER A 135 -15.51 -9.67 -32.32
N GLU A 136 -15.20 -9.34 -33.58
CA GLU A 136 -13.83 -8.99 -33.97
C GLU A 136 -13.33 -7.74 -33.22
N GLU A 137 -14.20 -6.75 -33.01
CA GLU A 137 -13.86 -5.55 -32.25
C GLU A 137 -13.57 -5.86 -30.77
N PHE A 138 -14.26 -6.86 -30.20
CA PHE A 138 -14.00 -7.30 -28.84
C PHE A 138 -12.64 -8.00 -28.73
N LYS A 139 -12.28 -8.84 -29.70
CA LYS A 139 -10.95 -9.46 -29.76
C LYS A 139 -9.83 -8.43 -29.90
N ASP A 140 -10.01 -7.45 -30.79
CA ASP A 140 -9.07 -6.34 -30.97
C ASP A 140 -8.90 -5.55 -29.67
N PHE A 141 -10.01 -5.28 -28.96
CA PHE A 141 -9.97 -4.64 -27.65
C PHE A 141 -9.19 -5.46 -26.61
N LEU A 142 -9.40 -6.78 -26.55
CA LEU A 142 -8.66 -7.67 -25.64
C LEU A 142 -7.16 -7.66 -25.93
N MET A 143 -6.76 -7.63 -27.20
CA MET A 143 -5.34 -7.53 -27.60
C MET A 143 -4.69 -6.21 -27.18
N ILE A 144 -5.46 -5.13 -27.04
CA ILE A 144 -4.97 -3.85 -26.53
C ILE A 144 -4.78 -3.92 -25.00
N LEU A 145 -5.60 -4.67 -24.28
CA LEU A 145 -5.52 -4.80 -22.82
C LEU A 145 -4.30 -5.59 -22.35
N GLY A 146 -3.82 -6.54 -23.14
CA GLY A 146 -2.65 -7.34 -22.80
C GLY A 146 -2.44 -8.54 -23.72
N GLU A 147 -1.53 -9.42 -23.31
CA GLU A 147 -1.21 -10.64 -24.05
C GLU A 147 -2.14 -11.79 -23.64
N THR A 148 -2.61 -12.55 -24.63
CA THR A 148 -3.32 -13.81 -24.36
C THR A 148 -2.31 -14.87 -23.90
N VAL A 149 -2.51 -15.37 -22.68
CA VAL A 149 -1.65 -16.39 -22.06
C VAL A 149 -2.42 -17.69 -21.86
N GLN A 150 -1.72 -18.82 -22.01
CA GLN A 150 -2.24 -20.13 -21.63
C GLN A 150 -2.25 -20.26 -20.11
N LEU A 151 -3.37 -20.72 -19.53
CA LEU A 151 -3.49 -20.89 -18.09
C LEU A 151 -2.70 -22.10 -17.58
N GLN A 152 -2.65 -23.19 -18.36
CA GLN A 152 -1.92 -24.39 -17.96
C GLN A 152 -0.43 -24.08 -17.78
N GLY A 153 0.08 -24.20 -16.56
CA GLY A 153 1.48 -23.93 -16.24
C GLY A 153 1.85 -22.44 -16.18
N PHE A 154 0.88 -21.53 -16.18
CA PHE A 154 1.14 -20.09 -16.06
C PHE A 154 1.79 -19.75 -14.71
N THR A 155 2.91 -19.01 -14.74
CA THR A 155 3.69 -18.67 -13.55
C THR A 155 3.46 -17.24 -13.04
N GLY A 156 2.66 -16.43 -13.74
CA GLY A 156 2.34 -15.06 -13.35
C GLY A 156 1.25 -14.99 -12.27
N PHE A 157 0.78 -13.77 -11.99
CA PHE A 157 -0.31 -13.57 -11.04
C PHE A 157 -1.64 -14.12 -11.61
N ARG A 158 -2.08 -15.27 -11.10
CA ARG A 158 -3.23 -16.00 -11.64
C ARG A 158 -4.62 -15.41 -11.32
N GLY A 159 -4.73 -14.38 -10.47
CA GLY A 159 -6.02 -13.73 -10.18
C GLY A 159 -7.12 -14.60 -9.55
N GLY A 160 -6.84 -15.87 -9.20
CA GLY A 160 -7.83 -16.85 -8.76
C GLY A 160 -8.19 -17.91 -9.80
N LEU A 161 -7.62 -17.86 -11.01
CA LEU A 161 -7.79 -18.86 -12.07
C LEU A 161 -7.02 -20.15 -11.76
N ASP A 162 -7.51 -21.26 -12.32
CA ASP A 162 -6.88 -22.57 -12.25
C ASP A 162 -5.81 -22.72 -13.34
N VAL A 163 -4.58 -22.97 -12.91
CA VAL A 163 -3.40 -23.11 -13.78
C VAL A 163 -2.92 -24.57 -13.86
N CYS A 164 -3.61 -25.50 -13.18
CA CYS A 164 -3.19 -26.88 -13.05
C CYS A 164 -4.14 -27.87 -13.73
N HIS A 165 -5.45 -27.67 -13.61
CA HIS A 165 -6.47 -28.65 -14.02
C HIS A 165 -7.47 -28.13 -15.07
N GLY A 166 -7.34 -26.88 -15.53
CA GLY A 166 -8.16 -26.31 -16.61
C GLY A 166 -9.63 -26.05 -16.26
N GLN A 167 -9.98 -25.84 -14.98
CA GLN A 167 -11.38 -25.67 -14.54
C GLN A 167 -11.97 -24.28 -14.82
N THR A 168 -11.14 -23.29 -15.14
CA THR A 168 -11.56 -21.88 -15.30
C THR A 168 -11.28 -21.34 -16.71
N GLY A 169 -11.35 -22.21 -17.72
CA GLY A 169 -10.95 -21.90 -19.10
C GLY A 169 -9.50 -22.30 -19.40
N SER A 170 -9.10 -22.14 -20.65
CA SER A 170 -7.75 -22.45 -21.15
C SER A 170 -6.84 -21.24 -21.22
N GLU A 171 -7.40 -20.04 -21.39
CA GLU A 171 -6.66 -18.81 -21.72
C GLU A 171 -7.18 -17.62 -20.90
N ALA A 172 -6.34 -16.60 -20.75
CA ALA A 172 -6.70 -15.30 -20.17
C ALA A 172 -5.84 -14.19 -20.77
N VAL A 173 -6.23 -12.92 -20.59
CA VAL A 173 -5.43 -11.75 -20.95
C VAL A 173 -4.62 -11.25 -19.74
N PHE A 174 -3.33 -11.01 -19.91
CA PHE A 174 -2.40 -10.61 -18.84
C PHE A 174 -1.41 -9.52 -19.32
N THR A 175 -0.96 -8.65 -18.39
CA THR A 175 0.09 -7.63 -18.61
C THR A 175 0.95 -7.42 -17.38
#